data_AF-A0A2T9X969-F1
#
_entry.id   AF-A0A2T9X969-F1
#
_cell.length_a   1.000
_cell.length_b   1.000
_cell.length_c   1.000
_cell.angle_alpha   90.00
_cell.angle_beta   90.00
_cell.angle_gamma   90.00
#
_symmetry.space_group_name_H-M   'P 1'
#
loop_
_entity.id
_entity.type
_entity.pdbx_description
1 polymer ?
#
loop_
_entity_poly.entity_id
_entity_poly.type
_entity_poly.pdbx_seq_one_letter_code
_entity_poly.pdbx_strand_id
1 'polypeptide(L)'
;KKAWKLFPKLVELGIIQPSDKDRYYEFLSHKKPSVRIYAWKYSLELIKQGFITKENILNQIKYLEELSTKESNIKKIAVKILSELK
;
A
#
# COMPACT_ATOMS: atom_id res chain seq x y z
N LYS A 1 2.34 -8.52 -10.77
CA LYS A 1 1.19 -8.74 -9.85
C LYS A 1 1.47 -9.81 -8.79
N LYS A 2 1.96 -11.02 -9.16
CA LYS A 2 2.25 -12.12 -8.21
C LYS A 2 3.26 -11.76 -7.11
N ALA A 3 4.30 -10.97 -7.44
CA ALA A 3 5.31 -10.55 -6.47
C ALA A 3 4.73 -9.79 -5.26
N TRP A 4 3.76 -8.89 -5.47
CA TRP A 4 3.13 -8.15 -4.37
C TRP A 4 2.35 -9.05 -3.41
N LYS A 5 1.79 -10.17 -3.89
CA LYS A 5 1.10 -11.16 -3.03
C LYS A 5 2.06 -11.87 -2.08
N LEU A 6 3.33 -12.00 -2.47
CA LEU A 6 4.34 -12.62 -1.62
C LEU A 6 4.83 -11.66 -0.53
N PHE A 7 4.64 -10.36 -0.69
CA PHE A 7 5.20 -9.36 0.21
C PHE A 7 4.78 -9.55 1.67
N PRO A 8 3.47 -9.70 2.02
CA PRO A 8 3.07 -9.98 3.40
C PRO A 8 3.66 -11.30 3.92
N LYS A 9 3.88 -12.28 3.05
CA LYS A 9 4.49 -13.55 3.44
C LYS A 9 5.98 -13.40 3.76
N LEU A 10 6.70 -12.57 3.01
CA LEU A 10 8.11 -12.28 3.25
C LEU A 10 8.32 -11.50 4.56
N VAL A 11 7.39 -10.61 4.90
CA VAL A 11 7.35 -9.91 6.19
C VAL A 11 7.10 -10.90 7.34
N GLU A 12 6.13 -11.79 7.18
CA GLU A 12 5.83 -12.84 8.17
C GLU A 12 7.04 -13.78 8.40
N LEU A 13 7.79 -14.09 7.34
CA LEU A 13 9.01 -14.91 7.41
C LEU A 13 10.23 -14.16 7.98
N GLY A 14 10.09 -12.86 8.29
CA GLY A 14 11.19 -12.03 8.80
C GLY A 14 12.28 -11.72 7.76
N ILE A 15 12.03 -12.02 6.48
CA ILE A 15 12.95 -11.69 5.37
C ILE A 15 12.96 -10.18 5.14
N ILE A 16 11.78 -9.56 5.22
CA ILE A 16 11.64 -8.11 5.18
C ILE A 16 11.62 -7.60 6.61
N GLN A 17 12.58 -6.73 6.91
CA GLN A 17 12.81 -6.23 8.26
C GLN A 17 12.14 -4.87 8.47
N PRO A 18 11.97 -4.43 9.73
CA PRO A 18 11.47 -3.09 10.04
C PRO A 18 12.26 -1.95 9.37
N SER A 19 13.54 -2.17 9.07
CA SER A 19 14.42 -1.24 8.34
C SER A 19 13.98 -1.01 6.88
N ASP A 20 13.21 -1.92 6.29
CA ASP A 20 12.71 -1.82 4.92
C ASP A 20 11.41 -1.00 4.81
N LYS A 21 10.88 -0.51 5.93
CA LYS A 21 9.62 0.27 5.95
C LYS A 21 9.72 1.55 5.14
N ASP A 22 10.85 2.26 5.19
CA ASP A 22 11.05 3.49 4.42
C ASP A 22 10.91 3.25 2.92
N ARG A 23 11.53 2.17 2.43
CA ARG A 23 11.41 1.75 1.03
C ARG A 23 9.97 1.35 0.68
N TYR A 24 9.23 0.80 1.63
CA TYR A 24 7.81 0.51 1.43
C TYR A 24 6.99 1.79 1.24
N TYR A 25 7.27 2.85 2.01
CA TYR A 25 6.57 4.12 1.89
C TYR A 25 6.81 4.81 0.54
N GLU A 26 8.01 4.66 -0.06
CA GLU A 26 8.27 5.12 -1.43
C GLU A 26 7.32 4.48 -2.46
N PHE A 27 6.89 3.22 -2.24
CA PHE A 27 5.93 2.58 -3.14
C PHE A 27 4.53 3.20 -3.08
N LEU A 28 4.15 3.80 -1.94
CA LEU A 28 2.85 4.47 -1.75
C LEU A 28 2.74 5.79 -2.51
N SER A 29 3.87 6.42 -2.83
CA SER A 29 3.96 7.68 -3.59
C SER A 29 4.57 7.49 -4.99
N HIS A 30 4.93 6.26 -5.36
CA HIS A 30 5.63 5.94 -6.61
C HIS A 30 4.93 6.51 -7.88
N LYS A 31 5.74 6.93 -8.87
CA LYS A 31 5.28 7.58 -10.11
C LYS A 31 4.30 6.73 -10.93
N LYS A 32 4.44 5.40 -10.88
CA LYS A 32 3.57 4.46 -11.62
C LYS A 32 2.28 4.16 -10.83
N PRO A 33 1.08 4.51 -11.33
CA PRO A 33 -0.19 4.26 -10.65
C PRO A 33 -0.42 2.79 -10.28
N SER A 34 -0.01 1.87 -11.17
CA SER A 34 -0.13 0.43 -10.95
C SER A 34 0.70 -0.05 -9.77
N VAL A 35 1.91 0.49 -9.56
CA VAL A 35 2.75 0.13 -8.41
C VAL A 35 2.11 0.65 -7.14
N ARG A 36 1.70 1.93 -7.19
CA ARG A 36 1.08 2.64 -6.09
C ARG A 36 -0.16 1.91 -5.57
N ILE A 37 -1.09 1.52 -6.45
CA ILE A 37 -2.33 0.83 -6.03
C ILE A 37 -2.08 -0.54 -5.41
N TYR A 38 -1.07 -1.29 -5.89
CA TYR A 38 -0.72 -2.56 -5.25
C TYR A 38 -0.11 -2.34 -3.87
N ALA A 39 0.79 -1.37 -3.72
CA ALA A 39 1.34 -1.03 -2.41
C ALA A 39 0.20 -0.73 -1.43
N TRP A 40 -0.68 0.21 -1.75
CA TRP A 40 -1.84 0.54 -0.91
C TRP A 40 -2.74 -0.64 -0.58
N LYS A 41 -2.97 -1.54 -1.55
CA LYS A 41 -3.78 -2.75 -1.32
C LYS A 41 -3.14 -3.66 -0.26
N TYR A 42 -1.83 -3.90 -0.36
CA TYR A 42 -1.12 -4.77 0.58
C TYR A 42 -0.80 -4.08 1.90
N SER A 43 -0.83 -2.74 1.96
CA SER A 43 -0.69 -1.99 3.22
C SER A 43 -1.71 -2.43 4.26
N LEU A 44 -2.95 -2.72 3.85
CA LEU A 44 -4.00 -3.20 4.75
C LEU A 44 -3.63 -4.53 5.42
N GLU A 45 -3.01 -5.45 4.67
CA GLU A 45 -2.53 -6.72 5.21
C GLU A 45 -1.30 -6.51 6.12
N LEU A 46 -0.39 -5.63 5.73
CA LEU A 46 0.80 -5.30 6.52
C LEU A 46 0.48 -4.56 7.83
N ILE A 47 -0.59 -3.77 7.86
CA ILE A 47 -1.11 -3.18 9.10
C ILE A 47 -1.59 -4.28 10.05
N LYS A 48 -2.33 -5.27 9.54
CA LYS A 48 -2.79 -6.41 10.36
C LYS A 48 -1.62 -7.23 10.91
N GLN A 49 -0.52 -7.32 10.15
CA GLN A 49 0.72 -7.96 10.59
C GLN A 49 1.57 -7.09 11.53
N GLY A 50 1.19 -5.84 11.80
CA GLY A 50 1.96 -4.92 12.64
C GLY A 50 3.26 -4.40 12.02
N PHE A 51 3.48 -4.64 10.72
CA PHE A 51 4.69 -4.18 10.03
C PHE A 51 4.67 -2.67 9.81
N ILE A 52 3.52 -2.12 9.44
CA ILE A 52 3.31 -0.67 9.31
C ILE A 52 2.10 -0.23 10.12
N THR A 53 2.08 1.02 10.55
CA THR A 53 0.96 1.65 11.23
C THR A 53 0.07 2.41 10.25
N LYS A 54 -1.23 2.45 10.55
CA LYS A 54 -2.23 3.22 9.79
C LYS A 54 -1.83 4.69 9.71
N GLU A 55 -1.40 5.27 10.82
CA GLU A 55 -0.95 6.67 10.93
C GLU A 55 0.18 7.01 9.95
N ASN A 56 1.20 6.15 9.85
CA ASN A 56 2.33 6.40 8.96
C ASN A 56 1.92 6.47 7.48
N ILE A 57 0.99 5.60 7.05
CA ILE A 57 0.53 5.61 5.67
C ILE A 57 -0.47 6.73 5.39
N LEU A 58 -1.23 7.19 6.40
CA LEU A 58 -2.17 8.29 6.23
C LEU A 58 -1.47 9.59 5.78
N ASN A 59 -0.21 9.81 6.16
CA ASN A 59 0.59 10.93 5.66
C ASN A 59 0.73 10.94 4.12
N GLN A 60 0.61 9.77 3.48
CA GLN A 60 0.71 9.59 2.03
C GLN A 60 -0.66 9.50 1.35
N ILE A 61 -1.78 9.63 2.09
CA ILE A 61 -3.14 9.37 1.58
C ILE A 61 -3.50 10.19 0.34
N LYS A 62 -2.96 11.41 0.21
CA LYS A 62 -3.11 12.27 -0.99
C LYS A 62 -2.79 11.52 -2.29
N TYR A 63 -1.77 10.64 -2.26
CA TYR A 63 -1.35 9.88 -3.43
C TYR A 63 -2.34 8.75 -3.77
N LEU A 64 -3.12 8.26 -2.81
CA LEU A 64 -4.22 7.33 -3.02
C LEU A 64 -5.47 8.07 -3.52
N GLU A 65 -5.75 9.26 -2.99
CA GLU A 65 -6.84 10.11 -3.47
C GLU A 65 -6.65 10.51 -4.94
N GLU A 66 -5.43 10.85 -5.36
CA GLU A 66 -5.08 11.07 -6.77
C GLU A 66 -5.42 9.88 -7.68
N LEU A 67 -5.35 8.64 -7.17
CA LEU A 67 -5.71 7.45 -7.93
C LEU A 67 -7.23 7.26 -8.04
N SER A 68 -7.98 7.85 -7.10
CA SER A 68 -9.44 7.77 -7.05
C SER A 68 -10.13 8.70 -8.06
N THR A 69 -9.42 9.69 -8.59
CA THR A 69 -9.97 10.66 -9.55
C THR A 69 -9.89 10.20 -11.00
N LYS A 70 -8.97 9.29 -11.34
CA LYS A 70 -8.77 8.79 -12.72
C LYS A 70 -9.77 7.69 -13.08
N GLU A 71 -10.43 7.80 -14.23
CA GLU A 71 -11.35 6.75 -14.72
C GLU A 71 -10.59 5.50 -15.14
N SER A 72 -10.53 4.51 -14.25
CA SER A 72 -9.80 3.26 -14.44
C SER A 72 -10.23 2.21 -13.41
N ASN A 73 -9.92 0.94 -13.66
CA ASN A 73 -10.04 -0.13 -12.64
C ASN A 73 -9.28 0.22 -11.35
N ILE A 74 -8.21 1.02 -11.45
CA ILE A 74 -7.44 1.54 -10.34
C ILE A 74 -8.29 2.40 -9.40
N LYS A 75 -9.21 3.24 -9.92
CA LYS A 75 -10.10 4.07 -9.09
C LYS A 75 -11.02 3.24 -8.21
N LYS A 76 -11.62 2.18 -8.75
CA LYS A 76 -12.49 1.28 -7.96
C LYS A 76 -11.72 0.67 -6.78
N ILE A 77 -10.48 0.25 -7.01
CA ILE A 77 -9.61 -0.29 -5.96
C ILE A 77 -9.21 0.81 -4.97
N ALA A 78 -8.87 2.01 -5.45
CA ALA A 78 -8.44 3.12 -4.61
C ALA A 78 -9.56 3.56 -3.66
N VAL A 79 -10.79 3.72 -4.17
CA VAL A 79 -11.98 4.06 -3.36
C VAL A 79 -12.25 2.99 -2.32
N LYS A 80 -12.15 1.70 -2.67
CA LYS A 80 -12.32 0.60 -1.71
C LYS A 80 -11.28 0.67 -0.59
N ILE A 81 -10.00 0.89 -0.93
CA ILE A 81 -8.94 1.02 0.08
C ILE A 81 -9.20 2.25 0.96
N LEU A 82 -9.59 3.39 0.38
CA LEU A 82 -9.94 4.59 1.16
C LEU A 82 -11.09 4.32 2.14
N SER A 83 -12.10 3.55 1.76
CA SER A 83 -13.17 3.17 2.68
C SER A 83 -12.72 2.21 3.80
N GLU A 84 -11.73 1.34 3.54
CA GLU A 84 -11.16 0.46 4.56
C GLU A 84 -10.16 1.20 5.49
N LEU A 85 -9.63 2.34 5.04
CA LEU A 85 -8.74 3.21 5.81
C LEU A 85 -9.48 4.32 6.59
N LYS A 86 -10.76 4.58 6.34
CA LYS A 86 -11.57 5.44 7.21
C LYS A 86 -11.93 4.65 8.45
#